data_AF-W5TJM3-F1
#
_entry.id   AF-W5TJM3-F1
#
_cell.length_a   1.000
_cell.length_b   1.000
_cell.length_c   1.000
_cell.angle_alpha   90.00
_cell.angle_beta   90.00
_cell.angle_gamma   90.00
#
_symmetry.space_group_name_H-M   'P 1'
#
loop_
_entity.id
_entity.type
_entity.pdbx_description
1 polymer ?
#
loop_
_entity_poly.entity_id
_entity_poly.type
_entity_poly.pdbx_seq_one_letter_code
_entity_poly.pdbx_strand_id
1 'polypeptide(L)'
;MDNSQQLSRVRRNSDALLIISVVAVWWALLGPVWTYVPATATTPATTMTFADLAAANALNPSGLQVAFYQWVAWAFAGVTTITALVVLRFGRRVTGAGCALIGLLQLLVTVFVTVKAAPDLSVLLSGLKYTRLGTVLFLGSMLTLAVAGFQRLRYAQPVTEPKLVAARA
;
A
#
# COMPACT_ATOMS: atom_id res chain seq x y z
N MET A 1 28.95 -9.84 -14.18
CA MET A 1 28.15 -9.76 -12.95
C MET A 1 27.23 -10.97 -12.95
N ASP A 2 27.31 -11.82 -11.92
CA ASP A 2 26.72 -13.15 -11.95
C ASP A 2 25.18 -13.12 -11.73
N ASN A 3 24.42 -13.91 -12.47
CA ASN A 3 22.94 -13.90 -12.45
C ASN A 3 22.38 -14.22 -11.04
N SER A 4 23.13 -15.00 -10.28
CA SER A 4 22.86 -15.34 -8.87
C SER A 4 22.82 -14.09 -7.96
N GLN A 5 23.77 -13.17 -8.14
CA GLN A 5 23.87 -11.94 -7.36
C GLN A 5 22.75 -10.97 -7.71
N GLN A 6 22.34 -10.89 -8.98
CA GLN A 6 21.24 -10.02 -9.41
C GLN A 6 19.89 -10.46 -8.82
N LEU A 7 19.60 -11.77 -8.83
CA LEU A 7 18.35 -12.31 -8.25
C LEU A 7 18.28 -12.12 -6.74
N SER A 8 19.41 -12.27 -6.02
CA SER A 8 19.44 -12.07 -4.56
C SER A 8 19.17 -10.61 -4.16
N ARG A 9 19.71 -9.62 -4.90
CA ARG A 9 19.44 -8.19 -4.67
C ARG A 9 17.98 -7.85 -4.93
N VAL A 10 17.42 -8.32 -6.05
CA VAL A 10 16.01 -8.05 -6.37
C VAL A 10 15.09 -8.62 -5.30
N ARG A 11 15.36 -9.84 -4.82
CA ARG A 11 14.58 -10.44 -3.74
C ARG A 11 14.65 -9.61 -2.46
N ARG A 12 15.85 -9.21 -2.03
CA ARG A 12 16.04 -8.37 -0.83
C ARG A 12 15.31 -7.03 -0.94
N ASN A 13 15.38 -6.40 -2.12
CA ASN A 13 14.70 -5.12 -2.37
C ASN A 13 13.17 -5.29 -2.35
N SER A 14 12.64 -6.35 -2.96
CA SER A 14 11.21 -6.66 -2.93
C SER A 14 10.72 -6.95 -1.50
N ASP A 15 11.49 -7.69 -0.70
CA ASP A 15 11.13 -8.01 0.67
C ASP A 15 11.13 -6.74 1.54
N ALA A 16 12.12 -5.86 1.36
CA ALA A 16 12.15 -4.56 2.00
C ALA A 16 10.94 -3.68 1.62
N LEU A 17 10.55 -3.66 0.34
CA LEU A 17 9.36 -2.92 -0.11
C LEU A 17 8.07 -3.45 0.50
N LEU A 18 7.92 -4.77 0.68
CA LEU A 18 6.77 -5.36 1.38
C LEU A 18 6.71 -4.92 2.85
N ILE A 19 7.86 -4.93 3.54
CA ILE A 19 7.92 -4.47 4.94
C ILE A 19 7.61 -2.98 5.02
N ILE A 20 8.20 -2.16 4.16
CA ILE A 20 7.95 -0.72 4.09
C ILE A 20 6.47 -0.45 3.83
N SER A 21 5.82 -1.21 2.94
CA SER A 21 4.39 -1.10 2.67
C SER A 21 3.56 -1.31 3.94
N VAL A 22 3.82 -2.38 4.69
CA VAL A 22 3.11 -2.68 5.94
C VAL A 22 3.36 -1.62 6.99
N VAL A 23 4.61 -1.19 7.20
CA VAL A 23 4.92 -0.15 8.18
C VAL A 23 4.26 1.17 7.79
N ALA A 24 4.29 1.55 6.51
CA ALA A 24 3.70 2.78 6.02
C ALA A 24 2.18 2.82 6.20
N VAL A 25 1.46 1.72 5.91
CA VAL A 25 -0.01 1.70 6.04
C VAL A 25 -0.44 1.79 7.51
N TRP A 26 0.25 1.11 8.42
CA TRP A 26 -0.06 1.18 9.84
C TRP A 26 0.35 2.51 10.47
N TRP A 27 1.48 3.08 10.06
CA TRP A 27 1.88 4.42 10.49
C TRP A 27 0.91 5.48 9.96
N ALA A 28 0.36 5.30 8.76
CA ALA A 28 -0.68 6.16 8.24
C ALA A 28 -1.97 6.08 9.09
N LEU A 29 -2.35 4.91 9.62
CA LEU A 29 -3.58 4.79 10.42
C LEU A 29 -3.39 5.23 11.88
N LEU A 30 -2.29 4.85 12.50
CA LEU A 30 -2.07 5.01 13.95
C LEU A 30 -1.18 6.21 14.30
N GLY A 31 -0.36 6.68 13.35
CA GLY A 31 0.57 7.77 13.58
C GLY A 31 -0.10 9.15 13.55
N PRO A 32 0.50 10.17 14.19
CA PRO A 32 0.04 11.55 14.15
C PRO A 32 0.42 12.24 12.82
N VAL A 33 0.23 11.55 11.69
CA VAL A 33 0.72 11.97 10.37
C VAL A 33 -0.34 12.68 9.54
N TRP A 34 -1.54 12.93 10.08
CA TRP A 34 -2.59 13.63 9.34
C TRP A 34 -2.55 15.15 9.49
N THR A 35 -1.44 15.69 9.99
CA THR A 35 -1.12 17.12 9.92
C THR A 35 -0.98 17.58 8.46
N TYR A 36 -1.51 18.75 8.14
CA TYR A 36 -1.26 19.41 6.85
C TYR A 36 0.22 19.82 6.75
N VAL A 37 0.87 19.50 5.64
CA VAL A 37 2.24 19.94 5.33
C VAL A 37 2.26 20.48 3.90
N PRO A 38 2.55 21.79 3.71
CA PRO A 38 2.78 22.82 4.74
C PRO A 38 1.47 23.21 5.45
N ALA A 39 1.59 23.71 6.69
CA ALA A 39 0.47 24.33 7.40
C ALA A 39 -0.05 25.54 6.60
N THR A 40 -1.37 25.74 6.56
CA THR A 40 -1.97 26.92 5.92
C THR A 40 -2.52 27.88 6.97
N ALA A 41 -2.70 29.15 6.59
CA ALA A 41 -3.19 30.18 7.50
C ALA A 41 -4.59 29.89 8.10
N THR A 42 -5.42 29.10 7.41
CA THR A 42 -6.78 28.74 7.83
C THR A 42 -6.89 27.33 8.42
N THR A 43 -5.84 26.50 8.30
CA THR A 43 -5.76 25.16 8.91
C THR A 43 -4.42 25.01 9.61
N PRO A 44 -4.32 25.38 10.91
CA PRO A 44 -3.09 25.20 11.67
C PRO A 44 -2.73 23.71 11.73
N ALA A 45 -1.43 23.41 11.84
CA ALA A 45 -0.90 22.06 12.03
C ALA A 45 -1.34 21.51 13.40
N THR A 46 -2.60 21.10 13.49
CA THR A 46 -3.13 20.34 14.60
C THR A 46 -2.87 18.88 14.31
N THR A 47 -2.27 18.17 15.27
CA THR A 47 -2.05 16.73 15.20
C THR A 47 -3.41 16.04 15.17
N MET A 48 -3.86 15.69 13.97
CA MET A 48 -5.00 14.81 13.78
C MET A 48 -4.49 13.37 13.60
N THR A 49 -5.17 12.44 14.24
CA THR A 49 -5.06 11.01 13.98
C THR A 49 -6.05 10.60 12.88
N PHE A 50 -5.94 9.38 12.36
CA PHE A 50 -6.96 8.84 11.44
C PHE A 50 -8.33 8.72 12.10
N ALA A 51 -8.39 8.48 13.42
CA ALA A 51 -9.63 8.40 14.17
C ALA A 51 -10.35 9.76 14.22
N ASP A 52 -9.61 10.85 14.38
CA ASP A 52 -10.17 12.22 14.35
C ASP A 52 -10.78 12.54 12.98
N LEU A 53 -10.11 12.10 11.91
CA LEU A 53 -10.62 12.19 10.54
C LEU A 53 -11.89 11.35 10.35
N ALA A 54 -11.93 10.14 10.88
CA ALA A 54 -13.11 9.28 10.79
C ALA A 54 -14.30 9.86 11.54
N ALA A 55 -14.08 10.43 12.73
CA ALA A 55 -15.11 11.11 13.50
C ALA A 55 -15.62 12.36 12.76
N ALA A 56 -14.72 13.19 12.22
CA ALA A 56 -15.10 14.40 11.48
C ALA A 56 -15.86 14.11 10.18
N ASN A 57 -15.60 12.97 9.54
CA ASN A 57 -16.26 12.58 8.30
C ASN A 57 -17.52 11.72 8.53
N ALA A 58 -17.88 11.35 9.76
CA ALA A 58 -19.00 10.44 10.02
C ALA A 58 -20.37 10.95 9.55
N LEU A 59 -20.51 12.28 9.40
CA LEU A 59 -21.75 12.95 8.97
C LEU A 59 -21.69 13.44 7.51
N ASN A 60 -20.64 13.11 6.75
CA ASN A 60 -20.52 13.57 5.36
C ASN A 60 -21.52 12.87 4.44
N PRO A 61 -22.09 13.57 3.44
CA PRO A 61 -23.11 13.03 2.53
C PRO A 61 -22.55 11.95 1.58
N SER A 62 -21.22 11.87 1.43
CA SER A 62 -20.54 10.86 0.60
C SER A 62 -20.39 9.54 1.38
N GLY A 63 -21.42 8.67 1.33
CA GLY A 63 -21.40 7.38 2.04
C GLY A 63 -20.17 6.49 1.77
N LEU A 64 -19.55 6.62 0.59
CA LEU A 64 -18.31 5.91 0.23
C LEU A 64 -17.05 6.47 0.92
N GLN A 65 -17.01 7.78 1.18
CA GLN A 65 -15.95 8.44 1.95
C GLN A 65 -16.10 8.15 3.44
N VAL A 66 -17.34 8.14 3.96
CA VAL A 66 -17.66 7.72 5.33
C VAL A 66 -17.18 6.29 5.57
N ALA A 67 -17.59 5.36 4.69
CA ALA A 67 -17.16 3.96 4.75
C ALA A 67 -15.63 3.83 4.71
N PHE A 68 -14.96 4.64 3.88
CA PHE A 68 -13.50 4.61 3.79
C PHE A 68 -12.82 4.92 5.12
N TYR A 69 -13.20 6.02 5.75
CA TYR A 69 -12.62 6.44 7.02
C TYR A 69 -13.04 5.57 8.21
N GLN A 70 -14.20 4.91 8.14
CA GLN A 70 -14.68 4.07 9.23
C GLN A 70 -14.11 2.65 9.22
N TRP A 71 -14.08 1.95 8.08
CA TRP A 71 -13.74 0.52 8.06
C TRP A 71 -12.88 0.08 6.86
N VAL A 72 -13.02 0.68 5.68
CA VAL A 72 -12.28 0.21 4.48
C VAL A 72 -10.77 0.40 4.66
N ALA A 73 -10.34 1.51 5.26
CA ALA A 73 -8.91 1.75 5.45
C ALA A 73 -8.25 0.72 6.38
N TRP A 74 -8.97 0.28 7.43
CA TRP A 74 -8.54 -0.81 8.31
C TRP A 74 -8.49 -2.15 7.56
N ALA A 75 -9.50 -2.43 6.74
CA ALA A 75 -9.51 -3.61 5.89
C ALA A 75 -8.32 -3.61 4.91
N PHE A 76 -7.98 -2.46 4.33
CA PHE A 76 -6.81 -2.34 3.45
C PHE A 76 -5.51 -2.60 4.18
N ALA A 77 -5.32 -2.06 5.40
CA ALA A 77 -4.13 -2.38 6.20
C ALA A 77 -4.03 -3.89 6.53
N GLY A 78 -5.15 -4.52 6.89
CA GLY A 78 -5.22 -5.96 7.12
C GLY A 78 -4.86 -6.77 5.88
N VAL A 79 -5.47 -6.47 4.73
CA VAL A 79 -5.20 -7.14 3.45
C VAL A 79 -3.75 -6.94 3.01
N THR A 80 -3.19 -5.73 3.16
CA THR A 80 -1.79 -5.44 2.85
C THR A 80 -0.84 -6.27 3.72
N THR A 81 -1.13 -6.37 5.02
CA THR A 81 -0.34 -7.18 5.96
C THR A 81 -0.37 -8.66 5.60
N ILE A 82 -1.56 -9.22 5.38
CA ILE A 82 -1.74 -10.64 5.01
C ILE A 82 -1.02 -10.92 3.68
N THR A 83 -1.19 -10.05 2.69
CA THR A 83 -0.57 -10.20 1.37
C THR A 83 0.95 -10.18 1.48
N ALA A 84 1.52 -9.23 2.21
CA ALA A 84 2.96 -9.16 2.45
C ALA A 84 3.48 -10.45 3.11
N LEU A 85 2.81 -10.95 4.15
CA LEU A 85 3.19 -12.20 4.82
C LEU A 85 3.14 -13.41 3.88
N VAL A 86 2.07 -13.55 3.09
CA VAL A 86 1.92 -14.62 2.11
C VAL A 86 3.05 -14.56 1.06
N VAL A 87 3.36 -13.38 0.53
CA VAL A 87 4.42 -13.23 -0.47
C VAL A 87 5.80 -13.52 0.12
N LEU A 88 6.08 -13.03 1.33
CA LEU A 88 7.33 -13.31 2.05
C LEU A 88 7.49 -14.81 2.34
N ARG A 89 6.41 -15.50 2.69
CA ARG A 89 6.41 -16.92 3.04
C ARG A 89 6.60 -17.84 1.83
N PHE A 90 5.87 -17.59 0.75
CA PHE A 90 5.78 -18.53 -0.39
C PHE A 90 6.67 -18.13 -1.57
N GLY A 91 6.93 -16.84 -1.79
CA GLY A 91 7.86 -16.35 -2.81
C GLY A 91 7.54 -16.75 -4.26
N ARG A 92 6.32 -17.24 -4.55
CA ARG A 92 5.91 -17.76 -5.87
C ARG A 92 5.51 -16.62 -6.82
N ARG A 93 5.56 -16.87 -8.13
CA ARG A 93 5.05 -15.93 -9.17
C ARG A 93 3.59 -15.56 -8.93
N VAL A 94 2.77 -16.55 -8.59
CA VAL A 94 1.32 -16.39 -8.37
C VAL A 94 1.05 -15.44 -7.19
N THR A 95 1.81 -15.56 -6.10
CA THR A 95 1.69 -14.65 -4.96
C THR A 95 2.14 -13.23 -5.31
N GLY A 96 3.15 -13.08 -6.18
CA GLY A 96 3.56 -11.78 -6.72
C GLY A 96 2.48 -11.11 -7.59
N ALA A 97 1.80 -11.90 -8.44
CA ALA A 97 0.67 -11.42 -9.25
C ALA A 97 -0.50 -10.95 -8.36
N GLY A 98 -0.87 -11.74 -7.36
CA GLY A 98 -1.89 -11.37 -6.39
C GLY A 98 -1.53 -10.08 -5.62
N CYS A 99 -0.27 -9.95 -5.22
CA CYS A 99 0.24 -8.74 -4.56
C CYS A 99 0.12 -7.49 -5.43
N ALA A 100 0.51 -7.58 -6.71
CA ALA A 100 0.39 -6.47 -7.65
C ALA A 100 -1.07 -6.07 -7.86
N LEU A 101 -1.95 -7.06 -8.03
CA LEU A 101 -3.39 -6.84 -8.22
C LEU A 101 -4.03 -6.17 -7.00
N ILE A 102 -3.73 -6.67 -5.79
CA ILE A 102 -4.27 -6.11 -4.54
C ILE A 102 -3.82 -4.66 -4.36
N GLY A 103 -2.53 -4.37 -4.55
CA GLY A 103 -2.01 -3.00 -4.44
C GLY A 103 -2.66 -2.05 -5.45
N LEU A 104 -2.84 -2.48 -6.70
CA LEU A 104 -3.52 -1.70 -7.74
C LEU A 104 -5.00 -1.47 -7.41
N LEU A 105 -5.71 -2.49 -6.92
CA LEU A 105 -7.12 -2.39 -6.59
C LEU A 105 -7.36 -1.46 -5.40
N GLN A 106 -6.52 -1.54 -4.37
CA GLN A 106 -6.55 -0.61 -3.23
C GLN A 106 -6.30 0.84 -3.69
N LEU A 107 -5.34 1.05 -4.60
CA LEU A 107 -5.03 2.36 -5.14
C LEU A 107 -6.21 2.91 -5.96
N LEU A 108 -6.81 2.09 -6.83
CA LEU A 108 -8.00 2.48 -7.58
C LEU A 108 -9.15 2.86 -6.67
N VAL A 109 -9.49 2.03 -5.67
CA VAL A 109 -10.58 2.34 -4.73
C VAL A 109 -10.29 3.64 -3.98
N THR A 110 -9.06 3.84 -3.50
CA THR A 110 -8.68 5.06 -2.77
C THR A 110 -8.78 6.30 -3.66
N VAL A 111 -8.38 6.18 -4.93
CA VAL A 111 -8.54 7.26 -5.93
C VAL A 111 -10.02 7.51 -6.20
N PHE A 112 -10.86 6.50 -6.37
CA PHE A 112 -12.30 6.71 -6.59
C PHE A 112 -13.00 7.33 -5.38
N VAL A 113 -12.62 6.96 -4.16
CA VAL A 113 -13.10 7.59 -2.91
C VAL A 113 -12.79 9.08 -2.92
N THR A 114 -11.58 9.44 -3.34
CA THR A 114 -11.08 10.83 -3.32
C THR A 114 -11.55 11.66 -4.52
N VAL A 115 -11.69 11.07 -5.71
CA VAL A 115 -12.24 11.72 -6.93
C VAL A 115 -13.74 11.91 -6.83
N LYS A 116 -14.51 11.04 -6.16
CA LYS A 116 -15.92 11.36 -5.90
C LYS A 116 -16.10 12.58 -4.99
N ALA A 117 -15.08 12.95 -4.22
CA ALA A 117 -15.09 14.17 -3.42
C ALA A 117 -14.58 15.41 -4.19
N ALA A 118 -13.87 15.22 -5.31
CA ALA A 118 -13.37 16.29 -6.18
C ALA A 118 -13.57 15.91 -7.65
N PRO A 119 -14.55 16.49 -8.36
CA PRO A 119 -15.04 16.01 -9.66
C PRO A 119 -13.99 15.96 -10.78
N ASP A 120 -12.82 16.57 -10.59
CA ASP A 120 -11.71 16.57 -11.54
C ASP A 120 -10.43 15.99 -10.94
N LEU A 121 -9.82 15.03 -11.65
CA LEU A 121 -8.51 14.45 -11.31
C LEU A 121 -7.41 15.53 -11.25
N SER A 122 -7.55 16.60 -12.05
CA SER A 122 -6.64 17.76 -12.04
C SER A 122 -6.73 18.54 -10.73
N VAL A 123 -7.90 18.63 -10.10
CA VAL A 123 -8.11 19.26 -8.77
C VAL A 123 -7.49 18.39 -7.67
N LEU A 124 -7.61 17.07 -7.79
CA LEU A 124 -6.96 16.13 -6.89
C LEU A 124 -5.42 16.20 -6.99
N LEU A 125 -4.90 16.29 -8.21
CA LEU A 125 -3.47 16.42 -8.48
C LEU A 125 -2.90 17.79 -8.08
N SER A 126 -3.67 18.86 -8.20
CA SER A 126 -3.27 20.21 -7.74
C SER A 126 -3.40 20.37 -6.21
N GLY A 127 -4.32 19.62 -5.59
CA GLY A 127 -4.46 19.48 -4.14
C GLY A 127 -3.37 18.65 -3.47
N LEU A 128 -2.51 17.94 -4.23
CA LEU A 128 -1.38 17.18 -3.69
C LEU A 128 -0.44 18.03 -2.84
N LYS A 129 -0.28 19.32 -3.18
CA LYS A 129 0.55 20.27 -2.41
C LYS A 129 0.05 20.52 -0.98
N TYR A 130 -1.22 20.25 -0.71
CA TYR A 130 -1.85 20.37 0.62
C TYR A 130 -2.28 19.01 1.16
N THR A 131 -1.71 17.92 0.65
CA THR A 131 -2.08 16.58 1.07
C THR A 131 -1.41 16.22 2.38
N ARG A 132 -2.20 15.67 3.30
CA ARG A 132 -1.74 15.23 4.62
C ARG A 132 -0.72 14.11 4.46
N LEU A 133 0.32 14.09 5.30
CA LEU A 133 1.39 13.09 5.24
C LEU A 133 0.84 11.66 5.38
N GLY A 134 -0.22 11.47 6.16
CA GLY A 134 -0.95 10.20 6.30
C GLY A 134 -1.50 9.68 4.96
N THR A 135 -2.09 10.54 4.14
CA THR A 135 -2.54 10.17 2.79
C THR A 135 -1.38 9.74 1.90
N VAL A 136 -0.25 10.46 1.97
CA VAL A 136 0.95 10.13 1.19
C VAL A 136 1.51 8.77 1.60
N LEU A 137 1.58 8.50 2.90
CA LEU A 137 2.02 7.20 3.42
C LEU A 137 1.05 6.07 3.04
N PHE A 138 -0.25 6.33 3.10
CA PHE A 138 -1.28 5.35 2.74
C PHE A 138 -1.21 5.00 1.24
N LEU A 139 -1.11 6.00 0.35
CA LEU A 139 -0.92 5.77 -1.09
C LEU A 139 0.45 5.14 -1.41
N GLY A 140 1.50 5.59 -0.72
CA GLY A 140 2.84 5.04 -0.83
C GLY A 140 2.89 3.56 -0.44
N SER A 141 2.11 3.14 0.56
CA SER A 141 1.99 1.73 0.94
C SER A 141 1.42 0.87 -0.18
N MET A 142 0.39 1.34 -0.88
CA MET A 142 -0.23 0.62 -2.00
C MET A 142 0.70 0.54 -3.20
N LEU A 143 1.40 1.65 -3.49
CA LEU A 143 2.38 1.72 -4.58
C LEU A 143 3.56 0.77 -4.32
N THR A 144 4.12 0.78 -3.12
CA THR A 144 5.22 -0.11 -2.73
C THR A 144 4.80 -1.58 -2.76
N LEU A 145 3.56 -1.89 -2.33
CA LEU A 145 2.98 -3.24 -2.45
C LEU A 145 2.88 -3.68 -3.93
N ALA A 146 2.37 -2.81 -4.80
CA ALA A 146 2.24 -3.09 -6.22
C ALA A 146 3.61 -3.31 -6.88
N VAL A 147 4.58 -2.42 -6.63
CA VAL A 147 5.95 -2.51 -7.15
C VAL A 147 6.64 -3.79 -6.68
N ALA A 148 6.51 -4.13 -5.39
CA ALA A 148 7.05 -5.39 -4.85
C ALA A 148 6.43 -6.61 -5.55
N GLY A 149 5.11 -6.58 -5.79
CA GLY A 149 4.40 -7.62 -6.54
C GLY A 149 4.91 -7.78 -7.98
N PHE A 150 5.09 -6.67 -8.70
CA PHE A 150 5.64 -6.69 -10.06
C PHE A 150 7.09 -7.18 -10.11
N GLN A 151 7.94 -6.79 -9.16
CA GLN A 151 9.30 -7.29 -9.05
C GLN A 151 9.30 -8.81 -8.83
N ARG A 152 8.42 -9.32 -7.95
CA ARG A 152 8.27 -10.77 -7.75
C ARG A 152 7.74 -11.47 -9.00
N LEU A 153 6.82 -10.86 -9.76
CA LEU A 153 6.33 -11.44 -11.00
C LEU A 153 7.45 -11.61 -12.03
N ARG A 154 8.27 -10.56 -12.22
CA ARG A 154 9.34 -10.54 -13.22
C ARG A 154 10.53 -11.43 -12.87
N TYR A 155 10.85 -11.55 -11.58
CA TYR A 155 12.09 -12.20 -11.12
C TYR A 155 11.88 -13.44 -10.25
N ALA A 156 10.65 -13.94 -10.09
CA ALA A 156 10.44 -15.17 -9.32
C ALA A 156 11.07 -16.37 -10.04
N GLN A 157 11.81 -17.15 -9.26
CA GLN A 157 12.51 -18.33 -9.75
C GLN A 157 11.50 -19.38 -10.24
N PRO A 158 11.87 -20.17 -11.27
CA PRO A 158 11.14 -21.38 -11.59
C PRO A 158 11.10 -22.27 -10.33
N VAL A 159 9.94 -22.87 -10.07
CA VAL A 159 9.79 -23.88 -9.01
C VAL A 159 10.84 -24.95 -9.31
N THR A 160 11.89 -25.02 -8.49
CA THR A 160 12.81 -26.14 -8.56
C THR A 160 12.00 -27.31 -8.05
N GLU A 161 11.52 -28.16 -8.96
CA GLU A 161 10.96 -29.44 -8.57
C GLU A 161 11.98 -30.11 -7.63
N PRO A 162 11.53 -30.65 -6.48
CA PRO A 162 12.42 -31.46 -5.66
C PRO A 162 12.88 -32.61 -6.56
N LYS A 163 14.16 -32.58 -6.95
CA LYS A 163 14.78 -33.66 -7.69
C LYS A 163 14.57 -34.94 -6.88
N LEU A 164 13.63 -35.77 -7.31
CA LEU A 164 13.48 -37.18 -6.96
C LEU A 164 14.65 -37.99 -7.55
N VAL A 165 15.88 -37.48 -7.40
CA VAL A 165 17.12 -38.14 -7.80
C VAL A 165 17.82 -38.58 -6.51
N ALA A 166 17.16 -39.48 -5.77
CA ALA A 166 17.76 -40.22 -4.66
C ALA A 166 17.04 -41.56 -4.41
N ALA A 167 16.49 -42.18 -5.47
CA ALA A 167 15.88 -43.52 -5.39
C ALA A 167 16.34 -44.45 -6.53
N ARG A 168 17.60 -44.31 -6.95
CA ARG A 168 18.35 -45.33 -7.71
C ARG A 168 19.81 -45.30 -7.26
N ALA A 169 20.07 -45.96 -6.14
CA ALA A 169 21.37 -46.50 -5.76
C ALA A 169 21.09 -47.84 -5.06
#